data_AF-A0A972UYL0-F1
#
_entry.id   AF-A0A972UYL0-F1
#
_cell.length_a   1.000
_cell.length_b   1.000
_cell.length_c   1.000
_cell.angle_alpha   90.00
_cell.angle_beta   90.00
_cell.angle_gamma   90.00
#
_symmetry.space_group_name_H-M   'P 1'
#
loop_
_entity.id
_entity.type
_entity.pdbx_description
1 polymer ?
#
loop_
_entity_poly.entity_id
_entity_poly.type
_entity_poly.pdbx_seq_one_letter_code
_entity_poly.pdbx_strand_id
1 'polypeptide(L)' 'MAKYCSEKFERDNGVEQIVCWRQDKHVHDAAFITTIKQKLGTTYGGIWDVRINSYQPGLSKCPTKSVDYNDLT' A
#
# COMPACT_ATOMS: atom_id res chain seq x y z
N MET A 1 11.02 13.11 -12.72
CA MET A 1 10.83 11.65 -12.57
C MET A 1 9.65 11.42 -11.65
N ALA A 2 8.70 10.56 -12.03
CA ALA A 2 7.63 10.16 -11.12
C ALA A 2 8.26 9.41 -9.95
N LYS A 3 8.02 9.87 -8.73
CA LYS A 3 8.39 9.14 -7.53
C LYS A 3 7.19 8.34 -7.05
N TYR A 4 7.43 7.13 -6.58
CA TYR A 4 6.44 6.21 -6.05
C TYR A 4 6.76 5.91 -4.60
N CYS A 5 5.73 5.57 -3.84
CA CYS A 5 5.81 5.05 -2.50
C CYS A 5 5.26 3.62 -2.52
N SER A 6 5.83 2.73 -1.72
CA SER A 6 5.21 1.45 -1.45
C SER A 6 5.23 1.15 0.04
N GLU A 7 4.25 0.37 0.48
CA GLU A 7 4.13 -0.10 1.85
C GLU A 7 3.62 -1.53 1.85
N LYS A 8 4.07 -2.32 2.82
CA LYS A 8 3.58 -3.69 3.00
C LYS A 8 2.45 -3.67 3.99
N PHE A 9 1.39 -4.37 3.64
CA PHE A 9 0.24 -4.64 4.46
C PHE A 9 0.21 -6.12 4.78
N GLU A 10 -0.05 -6.46 6.02
CA GLU A 10 -0.21 -7.83 6.47
C GLU A 10 -1.61 -8.02 7.04
N ARG A 11 -2.12 -9.24 6.90
CA ARG A 11 -3.39 -9.69 7.47
C ARG A 11 -3.10 -10.76 8.51
N ASP A 12 -3.97 -10.91 9.51
CA ASP A 12 -3.82 -11.84 10.65
C ASP A 12 -3.49 -13.31 10.29
N ASN A 13 -3.75 -13.74 9.05
CA ASN A 13 -3.45 -15.08 8.57
C ASN A 13 -2.08 -15.21 7.88
N GLY A 14 -1.20 -14.21 8.02
CA GLY A 14 0.13 -14.21 7.42
C GLY A 14 0.15 -13.92 5.91
N VAL A 15 -0.96 -13.44 5.35
CA VAL A 15 -0.99 -12.97 3.96
C VAL A 15 -0.44 -11.55 3.93
N GLU A 16 0.53 -11.34 3.04
CA GLU A 16 1.16 -10.04 2.85
C GLU A 16 0.85 -9.51 1.46
N GLN A 17 0.59 -8.20 1.37
CA GLN A 17 0.46 -7.49 0.12
C GLN A 17 1.30 -6.22 0.14
N ILE A 18 1.97 -5.96 -0.98
CA ILE A 18 2.72 -4.72 -1.16
C ILE A 18 1.82 -3.80 -1.97
N VAL A 19 1.47 -2.63 -1.44
CA VAL A 19 0.71 -1.63 -2.18
C VAL A 19 1.65 -0.52 -2.59
N CYS A 20 1.57 -0.11 -3.85
CA CYS A 20 2.34 0.99 -4.41
C CYS A 20 1.41 2.12 -4.86
N TRP A 21 1.83 3.36 -4.68
CA TRP A 21 1.12 4.54 -5.15
C TRP A 21 2.10 5.63 -5.55
N ARG A 22 1.61 6.61 -6.31
CA ARG A 22 2.42 7.73 -6.78
C ARG A 22 2.61 8.76 -5.65
N GLN A 23 3.85 9.20 -5.44
CA GLN A 23 4.24 10.12 -4.37
C GLN A 23 3.75 11.56 -4.60
N ASP A 24 3.19 11.89 -5.77
CA ASP A 24 2.61 13.22 -6.01
C ASP A 24 1.37 13.48 -5.13
N LYS A 25 0.74 12.41 -4.62
CA LYS A 25 -0.31 12.49 -3.62
C LYS A 25 0.30 12.33 -2.24
N HIS A 26 0.25 13.42 -1.48
CA HIS A 26 0.59 13.60 -0.06
C HIS A 26 1.08 12.33 0.67
N VAL A 27 2.37 12.39 0.98
CA VAL A 27 3.20 11.41 1.69
C VAL A 27 2.53 10.93 2.98
N HIS A 28 2.30 9.62 3.07
CA HIS A 28 2.04 8.90 4.33
C HIS A 28 0.93 9.46 5.22
N ASP A 29 -0.10 10.03 4.61
CA ASP A 29 -1.26 10.48 5.36
C ASP A 29 -1.95 9.28 6.03
N ALA A 30 -2.22 9.39 7.32
CA ALA A 30 -2.84 8.31 8.09
C ALA A 30 -4.23 7.94 7.54
N ALA A 31 -4.97 8.91 6.99
CA ALA A 31 -6.25 8.64 6.34
C ALA A 31 -6.06 7.94 4.98
N PHE A 32 -5.00 8.27 4.24
CA PHE A 32 -4.65 7.55 3.02
C PHE A 32 -4.28 6.08 3.29
N ILE A 33 -3.46 5.82 4.31
CA ILE A 33 -3.15 4.46 4.75
C ILE A 33 -4.42 3.73 5.21
N THR A 34 -5.29 4.40 5.96
CA THR A 34 -6.59 3.84 6.37
C THR A 34 -7.44 3.48 5.15
N THR A 35 -7.43 4.31 4.10
CA THR A 35 -8.13 4.04 2.84
C THR A 35 -7.57 2.79 2.16
N ILE A 36 -6.24 2.62 2.12
CA ILE A 36 -5.62 1.42 1.56
C ILE A 36 -6.04 0.17 2.34
N LYS A 37 -6.02 0.22 3.68
CA LYS A 37 -6.48 -0.91 4.53
C LYS A 37 -7.92 -1.30 4.23
N GLN A 38 -8.81 -0.31 4.11
CA GLN A 38 -10.22 -0.52 3.77
C GLN A 38 -10.37 -1.17 2.40
N LYS A 39 -9.71 -0.63 1.38
CA LYS A 39 -9.74 -1.19 0.02
C LYS A 39 -9.18 -2.60 -0.05
N LEU A 40 -8.05 -2.87 0.61
CA LEU A 40 -7.49 -4.23 0.72
C LEU A 40 -8.49 -5.19 1.38
N GLY A 41 -9.21 -4.73 2.42
CA GLY A 41 -10.30 -5.47 3.03
C GLY A 41 -11.46 -5.74 2.07
N THR A 42 -11.84 -4.78 1.23
CA THR A 42 -12.86 -4.96 0.19
C THR A 42 -12.42 -5.93 -0.91
N THR A 43 -11.18 -5.80 -1.41
CA THR A 43 -10.66 -6.59 -2.54
C THR A 43 -10.30 -8.03 -2.14
N TYR A 44 -9.61 -8.21 -1.01
CA TYR A 44 -9.05 -9.51 -0.59
C TYR A 44 -9.74 -10.11 0.64
N GLY A 45 -10.67 -9.38 1.26
CA GLY A 45 -11.30 -9.78 2.52
C GLY A 45 -10.37 -9.63 3.73
N GLY A 46 -10.97 -9.58 4.91
CA GLY A 46 -10.27 -9.52 6.19
C GLY A 46 -9.75 -8.13 6.57
N ILE A 47 -9.06 -8.05 7.71
CA ILE A 47 -8.51 -6.81 8.25
C ILE A 47 -7.04 -6.73 7.85
N TRP A 48 -6.66 -5.64 7.22
CA TRP A 48 -5.29 -5.39 6.78
C TRP A 48 -4.66 -4.31 7.62
N ASP A 49 -3.44 -4.55 8.07
CA ASP A 49 -2.65 -3.59 8.83
C ASP A 49 -1.31 -3.32 8.15
N VAL A 50 -0.72 -2.16 8.46
CA VAL A 50 0.59 -1.81 7.91
C VAL A 50 1.64 -2.60 8.66
N ARG A 51 2.50 -3.27 7.90
CA ARG A 51 3.67 -3.94 8.46
C ARG A 51 4.66 -2.89 8.95
N ILE A 52 5.05 -3.00 10.21
CA ILE A 52 6.03 -2.10 10.83
C ILE A 52 7.32 -2.04 9.99
N ASN A 53 7.86 -0.82 9.82
CA ASN A 53 9.10 -0.54 9.10
C ASN A 53 9.10 -1.02 7.63
N SER A 54 7.94 -1.03 6.97
CA SER A 54 7.83 -1.49 5.58
C SER A 54 7.69 -0.37 4.54
N TYR A 55 7.63 0.88 4.98
CA TYR A 55 7.51 2.05 4.11
C TYR A 55 8.76 2.25 3.23
N GLN A 56 8.52 2.41 1.93
CA GLN A 56 9.57 2.68 0.95
C GLN A 56 9.18 3.90 0.09
N PRO A 57 9.69 5.11 0.41
CA PRO A 57 9.47 6.31 -0.39
C PRO A 57 10.48 6.45 -1.53
N GLY A 58 10.17 7.32 -2.50
CA GLY A 58 11.15 7.79 -3.48
C GLY A 58 11.54 6.78 -4.56
N LEU A 59 10.71 5.75 -4.77
CA LEU A 59 10.96 4.74 -5.78
C LEU A 59 10.77 5.33 -7.18
N SER A 60 11.64 4.97 -8.13
CA SER A 60 11.51 5.39 -9.53
C SER A 60 10.35 4.70 -10.26
N LYS A 61 9.89 3.57 -9.73
CA LYS A 61 8.78 2.75 -10.25
C LYS A 61 8.19 1.90 -9.12
N CYS A 62 6.96 1.42 -9.30
CA CYS A 62 6.38 0.43 -8.39
C CYS A 62 7.15 -0.90 -8.41
N PRO A 63 7.29 -1.58 -7.25
CA PRO A 63 7.84 -2.93 -7.19
C PRO A 63 7.06 -3.90 -8.09
N THR A 64 7.72 -4.86 -8.73
CA THR A 64 7.05 -5.82 -9.64
C THR A 64 5.99 -6.70 -8.96
N LYS A 65 6.09 -6.87 -7.64
CA LYS A 65 5.13 -7.64 -6.83
C LYS A 65 4.16 -6.76 -6.04
N SER A 66 4.08 -5.46 -6.34
CA SER A 66 3.14 -4.57 -5.69
C SER A 66 1.85 -4.43 -6.48
N VAL A 67 0.74 -4.36 -5.76
CA VAL A 67 -0.56 -3.93 -6.26
C VAL A 67 -0.56 -2.41 -6.37
N ASP A 68 -1.03 -1.86 -7.49
CA ASP A 68 -1.19 -0.41 -7.62
C ASP A 68 -2.43 0.03 -6.82
N TYR A 69 -2.31 1.12 -6.07
CA TYR A 69 -3.43 1.67 -5.32
C TYR A 69 -4.69 1.94 -6.17
N ASN A 70 -4.53 2.30 -7.45
CA ASN A 70 -5.66 2.54 -8.35
C ASN A 70 -6.32 1.24 -8.83
N ASP A 71 -5.65 0.10 -8.68
CA ASP A 71 -6.20 -1.23 -8.99
C ASP A 71 -7.04 -1.78 -7.84
N LEU A 72 -6.87 -1.23 -6.62
CA LEU A 72 -7.68 -1.56 -5.46
C LEU A 72 -9.07 -0.91 -5.57
N THR A 73 -10.11 -1.74 -5.55
CA THR A 73 -11.52 -1.36 -5.68
C THR A 73 -12.15 -0.87 -4.39
#